data_AF-A0A382RYE4-F1
#
_entry.id   AF-A0A382RYE4-F1
#
_cell.length_a   1.000
_cell.length_b   1.000
_cell.length_c   1.000
_cell.angle_alpha   90.00
_cell.angle_beta   90.00
_cell.angle_gamma   90.00
#
_symmetry.space_group_name_H-M   'P 1'
#
loop_
_entity.id
_entity.type
_entity.pdbx_description
1 polymer ?
#
loop_
_entity_poly.entity_id
_entity_poly.type
_entity_poly.pdbx_seq_one_letter_code
_entity_poly.pdbx_strand_id
1 'polypeptide(L)'
;MKRLIIILSLGLPMMLMGQKSSDISNSDDKALWEGFQRRIEIAVEQGLITPEQARERYAGFRKRMGHRNDENLGSGRMNLNKREQNTELAAHFKKLGISDLNRIKNGLLDNGITDSQLDAVLGGMVRLIHGSKADGKDFEMNPRLQVYFQDRIGLNQEQVLYVMDVSVRIAQRVR
;
A
#
# COMPACT_ATOMS: atom_id res chain seq x y z
N MET A 1 41.14 17.61 19.61
CA MET A 1 41.08 18.29 18.30
C MET A 1 40.14 17.52 17.38
N LYS A 2 39.47 18.25 16.48
CA LYS A 2 38.11 18.04 15.94
C LYS A 2 37.78 16.64 15.38
N ARG A 3 36.64 16.10 15.78
CA ARG A 3 35.89 15.02 15.09
C ARG A 3 35.09 15.66 13.96
N LEU A 4 35.27 15.19 12.73
CA LEU A 4 34.53 15.66 11.56
C LEU A 4 33.16 14.97 11.52
N ILE A 5 32.13 15.67 12.00
CA ILE A 5 30.74 15.35 11.71
C ILE A 5 30.39 16.10 10.42
N ILE A 6 30.26 15.36 9.32
CA ILE A 6 29.69 15.91 8.08
C ILE A 6 28.18 15.62 8.13
N ILE A 7 27.43 16.51 8.76
CA ILE A 7 25.99 16.65 8.52
C ILE A 7 25.88 17.55 7.29
N LEU A 8 25.70 16.94 6.12
CA LEU A 8 25.34 17.68 4.92
C LEU A 8 23.81 17.86 4.92
N SER A 9 23.33 18.77 5.78
CA SER A 9 21.96 19.26 5.74
C SER A 9 21.80 20.19 4.54
N LEU A 10 21.58 19.63 3.35
CA LEU A 10 21.05 20.43 2.25
C LEU A 10 19.54 20.58 2.46
N GLY A 11 19.17 21.73 3.03
CA GLY A 11 17.79 22.21 3.03
C GLY A 11 17.31 22.31 1.59
N LEU A 12 16.38 21.43 1.22
CA LEU A 12 15.62 21.60 0.00
C LEU A 12 14.67 22.79 0.19
N PRO A 13 14.67 23.79 -0.70
CA PRO A 13 13.75 24.91 -0.58
C PRO A 13 12.31 24.41 -0.72
N MET A 14 11.51 24.84 0.25
CA MET A 14 10.06 24.81 0.25
C MET A 14 9.55 25.52 -1.02
N MET A 15 9.43 24.81 -2.13
CA MET A 15 8.65 25.29 -3.27
C MET A 15 7.18 24.95 -3.04
N LEU A 16 6.47 25.96 -2.54
CA LEU A 16 5.04 26.10 -2.79
C LEU A 16 4.83 26.04 -4.31
N MET A 17 4.34 24.90 -4.78
CA MET A 17 3.58 24.83 -6.02
C MET A 17 2.13 24.56 -5.63
N GLY A 18 1.46 25.64 -5.24
CA GLY A 18 0.01 25.69 -5.20
C GLY A 18 -0.53 25.63 -6.62
N GLN A 19 -1.06 24.47 -7.01
CA GLN A 19 -2.11 24.36 -8.02
C GLN A 19 -3.11 23.29 -7.58
N LYS A 20 -4.28 23.77 -7.16
CA LYS A 20 -5.59 23.09 -7.08
C LYS A 20 -5.55 21.64 -6.58
N SER A 21 -5.60 21.52 -5.25
CA SER A 21 -6.29 20.42 -4.58
C SER A 21 -7.71 20.32 -5.15
N SER A 22 -7.93 19.43 -6.12
CA SER A 22 -9.27 18.93 -6.42
C SER A 22 -9.69 18.06 -5.23
N ASP A 23 -10.40 18.71 -4.31
CA ASP A 23 -11.31 18.15 -3.30
C ASP A 23 -11.08 16.69 -2.91
N ILE A 24 -10.19 16.49 -1.94
CA ILE A 24 -10.37 15.40 -0.98
C ILE A 24 -11.44 15.89 0.01
N SER A 25 -12.71 15.84 -0.40
CA SER A 25 -13.84 16.42 0.34
C SER A 25 -14.31 15.57 1.53
N ASN A 26 -13.70 14.40 1.77
CA ASN A 26 -14.08 13.46 2.83
C ASN A 26 -12.93 13.30 3.86
N SER A 27 -13.24 13.38 5.15
CA SER A 27 -12.26 13.27 6.25
C SER A 27 -11.48 11.95 6.24
N ASP A 28 -12.12 10.87 5.78
CA ASP A 28 -11.53 9.54 5.72
C ASP A 28 -10.47 9.43 4.61
N ASP A 29 -10.71 10.07 3.47
CA ASP A 29 -9.75 10.10 2.36
C ASP A 29 -8.51 10.93 2.71
N LYS A 30 -8.69 11.99 3.51
CA LYS A 30 -7.60 12.80 4.03
C LYS A 30 -6.72 11.99 5.00
N ALA A 31 -7.33 11.27 5.94
CA ALA A 31 -6.59 10.43 6.89
C ALA A 31 -5.80 9.31 6.17
N LEU A 32 -6.40 8.72 5.14
CA LEU A 32 -5.74 7.74 4.30
C LEU A 32 -4.54 8.31 3.55
N TRP A 33 -4.68 9.51 2.99
CA TRP A 33 -3.58 10.21 2.32
C TRP A 33 -2.44 10.52 3.28
N GLU A 34 -2.72 11.08 4.46
CA GLU A 34 -1.70 11.44 5.45
C GLU A 34 -0.89 10.22 5.91
N GLY A 35 -1.57 9.11 6.23
CA GLY A 35 -0.89 7.87 6.61
C GLY A 35 -0.07 7.29 5.47
N PHE A 36 -0.58 7.35 4.23
CA PHE A 36 0.16 6.91 3.04
C PHE A 36 1.40 7.76 2.79
N GLN A 37 1.26 9.09 2.81
CA GLN A 37 2.34 10.04 2.58
C GLN A 37 3.47 9.82 3.59
N ARG A 38 3.13 9.74 4.89
CA ARG A 38 4.12 9.51 5.96
C ARG A 38 4.97 8.26 5.70
N ARG A 39 4.34 7.14 5.31
CA ARG A 39 5.07 5.87 5.07
C ARG A 39 5.99 5.95 3.85
N ILE A 40 5.59 6.68 2.82
CA ILE A 40 6.44 6.91 1.64
C ILE A 40 7.61 7.82 1.99
N GLU A 41 7.38 8.90 2.75
CA GLU A 41 8.45 9.81 3.19
C GLU A 41 9.49 9.10 4.05
N ILE A 42 9.05 8.30 5.04
CA ILE A 42 9.96 7.47 5.85
C ILE A 42 10.78 6.53 4.97
N ALA A 43 10.17 5.90 3.97
CA ALA A 43 10.89 5.00 3.07
C ALA A 43 11.92 5.73 2.19
N VAL A 44 11.66 6.98 1.79
CA VAL A 44 12.63 7.83 1.09
C VAL A 44 13.77 8.24 2.03
N GLU A 45 13.46 8.69 3.24
CA GLU A 45 14.44 9.10 4.25
C GLU A 45 15.40 7.96 4.62
N GLN A 46 14.89 6.74 4.69
CA GLN A 46 15.68 5.53 4.94
C GLN A 46 16.44 5.04 3.70
N GLY A 47 16.29 5.68 2.55
CA GLY A 47 16.92 5.27 1.29
C GLY A 47 16.37 3.94 0.73
N LEU A 48 15.21 3.49 1.21
CA LEU A 48 14.58 2.25 0.78
C LEU A 48 13.90 2.39 -0.59
N ILE A 49 13.50 3.62 -0.94
CA ILE A 49 13.03 4.01 -2.27
C ILE A 49 13.60 5.38 -2.67
N THR A 50 13.66 5.65 -3.96
CA THR A 50 14.08 6.95 -4.50
C THR A 50 12.95 7.98 -4.45
N PRO A 51 13.27 9.29 -4.48
CA PRO A 51 12.28 10.34 -4.66
C PRO A 51 11.41 10.18 -5.92
N GLU A 52 11.99 9.63 -7.00
CA GLU A 52 11.30 9.33 -8.26
C GLU A 52 10.23 8.24 -8.04
N GLN A 53 10.61 7.14 -7.39
CA GLN A 53 9.69 6.05 -7.03
C GLN A 53 8.57 6.57 -6.12
N ALA A 54 8.88 7.44 -5.16
CA ALA A 54 7.88 8.08 -4.32
C ALA A 54 6.85 8.91 -5.14
N ARG A 55 7.30 9.64 -6.17
CA ARG A 55 6.40 10.40 -7.05
C ARG A 55 5.45 9.51 -7.83
N GLU A 56 5.94 8.39 -8.38
CA GLU A 56 5.08 7.40 -9.06
C GLU A 56 4.04 6.82 -8.10
N ARG A 57 4.43 6.58 -6.85
CA ARG A 57 3.53 6.09 -5.79
C ARG A 57 2.44 7.10 -5.47
N TYR A 58 2.78 8.38 -5.33
CA TYR A 58 1.80 9.46 -5.15
C TYR A 58 0.80 9.52 -6.31
N ALA A 59 1.28 9.43 -7.54
CA ALA A 59 0.42 9.43 -8.73
C ALA A 59 -0.53 8.22 -8.76
N GLY A 60 0.00 7.03 -8.47
CA GLY A 60 -0.79 5.79 -8.39
C GLY A 60 -1.87 5.86 -7.31
N PHE A 61 -1.56 6.40 -6.13
CA PHE A 61 -2.54 6.61 -5.07
C PHE A 61 -3.64 7.56 -5.52
N ARG A 62 -3.30 8.72 -6.07
CA ARG A 62 -4.29 9.72 -6.55
C ARG A 62 -5.21 9.15 -7.61
N LYS A 63 -4.68 8.40 -8.58
CA LYS A 63 -5.49 7.71 -9.59
C LYS A 63 -6.52 6.78 -8.93
N ARG A 64 -6.10 5.97 -7.96
CA ARG A 64 -7.02 5.06 -7.24
C ARG A 64 -8.08 5.80 -6.40
N MET A 65 -7.73 6.94 -5.81
CA MET A 65 -8.69 7.75 -5.03
C MET A 65 -9.72 8.45 -5.93
N GLY A 66 -9.29 8.96 -7.09
CA GLY A 66 -10.19 9.58 -8.07
C GLY A 66 -11.22 8.62 -8.66
N HIS A 67 -10.91 7.32 -8.70
CA HIS A 67 -11.83 6.26 -9.15
C HIS A 67 -12.66 5.61 -8.02
N ARG A 68 -12.69 6.16 -6.80
CA ARG A 68 -13.51 5.60 -5.70
C ARG A 68 -15.02 5.71 -5.92
N ASN A 69 -15.45 6.73 -6.65
CA ASN A 69 -16.87 6.96 -6.99
C ASN A 69 -17.32 6.18 -8.23
N ASP A 70 -16.41 5.48 -8.90
CA ASP A 70 -16.72 4.66 -10.06
C ASP A 70 -16.94 3.22 -9.61
N GLU A 71 -18.19 2.94 -9.24
CA GLU A 71 -18.72 1.61 -8.96
C GLU A 71 -18.63 0.65 -10.17
N ASN A 72 -18.18 1.13 -11.34
CA ASN A 72 -18.17 0.40 -12.60
C ASN A 72 -16.81 0.34 -13.33
N LEU A 73 -15.69 0.26 -12.61
CA LEU A 73 -14.39 -0.13 -13.20
C LEU A 73 -14.10 -1.64 -13.07
N GLY A 74 -15.13 -2.45 -13.23
CA GLY A 74 -15.09 -3.91 -13.14
C GLY A 74 -15.52 -4.59 -14.43
N SER A 75 -14.77 -4.44 -15.52
CA SER A 75 -14.93 -5.34 -16.68
C SER A 75 -13.66 -5.37 -17.53
N GLY A 76 -12.62 -6.02 -17.01
CA GLY A 76 -11.45 -6.31 -17.82
C GLY A 76 -10.33 -7.07 -17.10
N ARG A 77 -10.31 -8.39 -17.29
CA ARG A 77 -9.23 -9.38 -17.00
C ARG A 77 -9.09 -9.75 -15.50
N MET A 78 -8.89 -10.99 -15.05
CA MET A 78 -8.56 -12.30 -15.63
C MET A 78 -9.69 -13.31 -15.27
N ASN A 79 -10.05 -14.24 -16.14
CA ASN A 79 -10.96 -15.34 -15.76
C ASN A 79 -10.18 -16.37 -14.93
N LEU A 80 -10.13 -16.16 -13.60
CA LEU A 80 -9.40 -16.96 -12.61
C LEU A 80 -10.17 -18.22 -12.17
N ASN A 81 -10.90 -18.86 -13.09
CA ASN A 81 -11.74 -20.05 -12.86
C ASN A 81 -11.01 -21.33 -12.36
N LYS A 82 -9.82 -21.20 -11.77
CA LYS A 82 -9.15 -22.28 -11.01
C LYS A 82 -8.57 -21.87 -9.65
N ARG A 83 -8.33 -20.57 -9.39
CA ARG A 83 -7.76 -20.06 -8.12
C ARG A 83 -8.76 -19.38 -7.19
N GLU A 84 -9.99 -19.16 -7.64
CA GLU A 84 -11.10 -18.76 -6.77
C GLU A 84 -11.43 -19.81 -5.70
N GLN A 85 -10.93 -21.03 -5.84
CA GLN A 85 -11.17 -22.14 -4.91
C GLN A 85 -10.14 -22.28 -3.79
N ASN A 86 -9.29 -21.27 -3.52
CA ASN A 86 -8.62 -21.24 -2.22
C ASN A 86 -9.62 -20.69 -1.19
N THR A 87 -10.61 -21.53 -0.86
CA THR A 87 -11.82 -21.19 -0.09
C THR A 87 -11.49 -20.58 1.26
N GLU A 88 -10.37 -20.96 1.87
CA GLU A 88 -9.94 -20.45 3.17
C GLU A 88 -9.52 -18.97 3.09
N LEU A 89 -8.62 -18.61 2.16
CA LEU A 89 -8.20 -17.22 1.95
C LEU A 89 -9.39 -16.35 1.51
N ALA A 90 -10.18 -16.83 0.56
CA ALA A 90 -11.39 -16.14 0.13
C ALA A 90 -12.37 -15.93 1.31
N ALA A 91 -12.51 -16.91 2.20
CA ALA A 91 -13.33 -16.78 3.41
C ALA A 91 -12.78 -15.75 4.39
N HIS A 92 -11.46 -15.67 4.58
CA HIS A 92 -10.84 -14.61 5.40
C HIS A 92 -11.15 -13.22 4.86
N PHE A 93 -10.96 -12.99 3.57
CA PHE A 93 -11.24 -11.70 2.94
C PHE A 93 -12.76 -11.38 2.94
N LYS A 94 -13.62 -12.39 2.75
CA LYS A 94 -15.07 -12.22 2.89
C LYS A 94 -15.49 -11.81 4.30
N LYS A 95 -14.89 -12.40 5.34
CA LYS A 95 -15.08 -11.97 6.75
C LYS A 95 -14.62 -10.53 6.98
N LEU A 96 -13.65 -10.06 6.20
CA LEU A 96 -13.19 -8.68 6.17
C LEU A 96 -14.03 -7.81 5.22
N GLY A 97 -15.24 -8.21 4.83
CA GLY A 97 -16.14 -7.39 4.01
C GLY A 97 -15.70 -7.23 2.54
N ILE A 98 -14.74 -8.02 2.06
CA ILE A 98 -14.29 -8.00 0.67
C ILE A 98 -14.98 -9.13 -0.09
N SER A 99 -15.93 -8.75 -0.94
CA SER A 99 -16.67 -9.68 -1.80
C SER A 99 -15.91 -10.07 -3.06
N ASP A 100 -15.11 -9.16 -3.62
CA ASP A 100 -14.34 -9.38 -4.84
C ASP A 100 -12.83 -9.41 -4.55
N LEU A 101 -12.31 -10.63 -4.34
CA LEU A 101 -10.88 -10.87 -4.14
C LEU A 101 -10.07 -10.72 -5.43
N ASN A 102 -10.69 -10.90 -6.61
CA ASN A 102 -9.99 -10.80 -7.88
C ASN A 102 -9.51 -9.37 -8.13
N ARG A 103 -10.26 -8.37 -7.68
CA ARG A 103 -9.82 -6.97 -7.71
C ARG A 103 -8.51 -6.74 -6.96
N ILE A 104 -8.32 -7.40 -5.81
CA ILE A 104 -7.05 -7.32 -5.06
C ILE A 104 -5.95 -8.06 -5.82
N LYS A 105 -6.22 -9.29 -6.28
CA LYS A 105 -5.24 -10.10 -7.03
C LYS A 105 -4.72 -9.38 -8.28
N ASN A 106 -5.62 -8.80 -9.09
CA ASN A 106 -5.27 -8.01 -10.26
C ASN A 106 -4.38 -6.82 -9.88
N GLY A 107 -4.75 -6.09 -8.82
CA GLY A 107 -3.94 -4.99 -8.33
C GLY A 107 -2.54 -5.42 -7.88
N LEU A 108 -2.38 -6.60 -7.30
CA LEU A 108 -1.06 -7.16 -6.93
C LEU A 108 -0.25 -7.50 -8.19
N LEU A 109 -0.87 -8.16 -9.17
CA LEU A 109 -0.24 -8.52 -10.45
C LEU A 109 0.24 -7.29 -11.22
N ASP A 110 -0.59 -6.25 -11.31
CA ASP A 110 -0.26 -4.98 -11.97
C ASP A 110 0.92 -4.26 -11.30
N ASN A 111 1.26 -4.62 -10.05
CA ASN A 111 2.42 -4.10 -9.31
C ASN A 111 3.58 -5.11 -9.27
N GLY A 112 3.61 -6.05 -10.20
CA GLY A 112 4.72 -6.98 -10.42
C GLY A 112 4.79 -8.14 -9.43
N ILE A 113 3.76 -8.36 -8.61
CA ILE A 113 3.68 -9.52 -7.72
C ILE A 113 3.19 -10.70 -8.56
N THR A 114 3.99 -11.74 -8.65
CA THR A 114 3.72 -12.85 -9.56
C THR A 114 2.61 -13.78 -9.04
N ASP A 115 2.00 -14.52 -9.96
CA ASP A 115 1.00 -15.55 -9.69
C ASP A 115 1.40 -16.56 -8.59
N SER A 116 2.68 -16.93 -8.52
CA SER A 116 3.18 -17.87 -7.51
C SER A 116 3.35 -17.22 -6.13
N GLN A 117 3.46 -15.90 -6.06
CA GLN A 117 3.57 -15.14 -4.81
C GLN A 117 2.20 -14.78 -4.22
N LEU A 118 1.14 -14.75 -5.04
CA LEU A 118 -0.19 -14.24 -4.63
C LEU A 118 -0.73 -14.84 -3.34
N ASP A 119 -0.74 -16.17 -3.19
CA ASP A 119 -1.35 -16.81 -2.01
C ASP A 119 -0.59 -16.46 -0.72
N ALA A 120 0.75 -16.45 -0.77
CA ALA A 120 1.58 -16.07 0.36
C ALA A 120 1.40 -14.58 0.71
N VAL A 121 1.34 -13.72 -0.31
CA VAL A 121 1.10 -12.28 -0.13
C VAL A 121 -0.27 -12.04 0.50
N LEU A 122 -1.33 -12.66 -0.02
CA LEU A 122 -2.68 -12.53 0.51
C LEU A 122 -2.76 -13.02 1.97
N GLY A 123 -2.08 -14.12 2.31
CA GLY A 123 -1.98 -14.58 3.71
C GLY A 123 -1.26 -13.58 4.62
N GLY A 124 -0.18 -12.96 4.14
CA GLY A 124 0.50 -11.87 4.83
C GLY A 124 -0.39 -10.63 5.01
N MET A 125 -1.17 -10.27 3.99
CA MET A 125 -2.09 -9.14 4.03
C MET A 125 -3.15 -9.31 5.12
N VAL A 126 -3.67 -10.52 5.37
CA VAL A 126 -4.62 -10.76 6.48
C VAL A 126 -4.01 -10.33 7.82
N ARG A 127 -2.72 -10.59 8.05
CA ARG A 127 -2.02 -10.17 9.27
C ARG A 127 -1.85 -8.66 9.34
N LEU A 128 -1.48 -8.02 8.24
CA LEU A 128 -1.38 -6.56 8.15
C LEU A 128 -2.73 -5.88 8.39
N ILE A 129 -3.82 -6.43 7.84
CA ILE A 129 -5.17 -5.89 8.01
C ILE A 129 -5.57 -5.95 9.49
N HIS A 130 -5.35 -7.08 10.16
CA HIS A 130 -5.65 -7.20 11.60
C HIS A 130 -4.78 -6.27 12.45
N GLY A 131 -3.48 -6.18 12.18
CA GLY A 131 -2.59 -5.26 12.90
C GLY A 131 -2.99 -3.80 12.70
N SER A 132 -3.28 -3.41 11.46
CA SER A 132 -3.72 -2.05 11.14
C SER A 132 -5.08 -1.70 11.75
N LYS A 133 -5.99 -2.66 11.94
CA LYS A 133 -7.24 -2.41 12.69
C LYS A 133 -6.98 -2.07 14.16
N ALA A 134 -5.94 -2.63 14.77
CA ALA A 134 -5.59 -2.35 16.16
C ALA A 134 -4.90 -0.98 16.31
N ASP A 135 -3.93 -0.68 15.44
CA ASP A 135 -3.06 0.50 15.58
C ASP A 135 -3.57 1.73 14.80
N GLY A 136 -4.58 1.56 13.95
CA GLY A 136 -5.24 2.63 13.22
C GLY A 136 -4.31 3.39 12.27
N LYS A 137 -4.24 4.72 12.44
CA LYS A 137 -3.49 5.63 11.55
C LYS A 137 -1.98 5.61 11.78
N ASP A 138 -1.54 5.14 12.94
CA ASP A 138 -0.14 5.09 13.36
C ASP A 138 0.44 3.67 13.17
N PHE A 139 -0.26 2.81 12.42
CA PHE A 139 0.22 1.47 12.10
C PHE A 139 1.55 1.51 11.34
N GLU A 140 2.55 0.88 11.93
CA GLU A 140 3.85 0.60 11.32
C GLU A 140 3.99 -0.90 11.12
N MET A 141 4.55 -1.31 9.98
CA MET A 141 4.76 -2.73 9.72
C MET A 141 5.80 -3.29 10.68
N ASN A 142 5.43 -4.36 11.40
CA ASN A 142 6.37 -5.10 12.23
C ASN A 142 7.57 -5.60 11.39
N PRO A 143 8.83 -5.43 11.84
CA PRO A 143 10.02 -5.87 11.12
C PRO A 143 9.99 -7.34 10.67
N ARG A 144 9.36 -8.23 11.46
CA ARG A 144 9.20 -9.65 11.10
C ARG A 144 8.32 -9.84 9.87
N LEU A 145 7.28 -9.01 9.72
CA LEU A 145 6.44 -9.05 8.52
C LEU A 145 7.18 -8.45 7.32
N GLN A 146 7.98 -7.41 7.53
CA GLN A 146 8.82 -6.86 6.47
C GLN A 146 9.80 -7.92 5.93
N VAL A 147 10.54 -8.59 6.82
CA VAL A 147 11.42 -9.71 6.47
C VAL A 147 10.66 -10.85 5.80
N TYR A 148 9.44 -11.16 6.25
CA TYR A 148 8.61 -12.18 5.60
C TYR A 148 8.32 -11.82 4.14
N PHE A 149 7.91 -10.58 3.85
CA PHE A 149 7.64 -10.19 2.46
C PHE A 149 8.91 -10.12 1.62
N GLN A 150 10.01 -9.61 2.16
CA GLN A 150 11.26 -9.46 1.43
C GLN A 150 11.96 -10.80 1.23
N ASP A 151 12.33 -11.47 2.32
CA ASP A 151 13.26 -12.59 2.26
C ASP A 151 12.54 -13.90 1.95
N ARG A 152 11.30 -14.07 2.41
CA ARG A 152 10.55 -15.32 2.24
C ARG A 152 9.72 -15.35 0.96
N ILE A 153 9.10 -14.23 0.60
CA ILE A 153 8.29 -14.14 -0.61
C ILE A 153 9.11 -13.60 -1.80
N GLY A 154 10.19 -12.84 -1.54
CA GLY A 154 11.01 -12.24 -2.59
C GLY A 154 10.44 -10.93 -3.12
N LEU A 155 9.67 -10.20 -2.30
CA LEU A 155 9.16 -8.89 -2.69
C LEU A 155 10.24 -7.82 -2.55
N ASN A 156 10.37 -6.96 -3.55
CA ASN A 156 11.18 -5.74 -3.40
C ASN A 156 10.46 -4.72 -2.49
N GLN A 157 11.19 -3.71 -2.01
CA GLN A 157 10.64 -2.71 -1.09
C GLN A 157 9.37 -2.05 -1.65
N GLU A 158 9.39 -1.74 -2.94
CA GLU A 158 8.27 -1.15 -3.64
C GLU A 158 7.01 -2.02 -3.55
N GLN A 159 7.13 -3.32 -3.79
CA GLN A 159 6.03 -4.27 -3.66
C GLN A 159 5.56 -4.39 -2.21
N VAL A 160 6.47 -4.40 -1.23
CA VAL A 160 6.12 -4.41 0.20
C VAL A 160 5.29 -3.18 0.59
N LEU A 161 5.71 -1.99 0.14
CA LEU A 161 4.96 -0.74 0.38
C LEU A 161 3.57 -0.79 -0.27
N TYR A 162 3.45 -1.39 -1.45
CA TYR A 162 2.15 -1.56 -2.12
C TYR A 162 1.21 -2.47 -1.32
N VAL A 163 1.72 -3.64 -0.89
CA VAL A 163 0.98 -4.62 -0.10
C VAL A 163 0.51 -4.01 1.23
N MET A 164 1.36 -3.22 1.88
CA MET A 164 1.01 -2.50 3.10
C MET A 164 -0.10 -1.47 2.87
N ASP A 165 0.05 -0.63 1.84
CA ASP A 165 -0.93 0.41 1.48
C ASP A 165 -2.32 -0.18 1.18
N VAL A 166 -2.38 -1.28 0.42
CA VAL A 166 -3.64 -1.98 0.15
C VAL A 166 -4.24 -2.54 1.45
N SER A 167 -3.42 -3.16 2.30
CA SER A 167 -3.88 -3.77 3.56
C SER A 167 -4.46 -2.74 4.54
N VAL A 168 -3.77 -1.60 4.73
CA VAL A 168 -4.24 -0.53 5.62
C VAL A 168 -5.55 0.07 5.11
N ARG A 169 -5.69 0.29 3.79
CA ARG A 169 -6.95 0.76 3.19
C ARG A 169 -8.11 -0.18 3.47
N ILE A 170 -7.88 -1.48 3.34
CA ILE A 170 -8.89 -2.50 3.63
C ILE A 170 -9.28 -2.42 5.11
N ALA A 171 -8.30 -2.39 6.01
CA ALA A 171 -8.54 -2.31 7.45
C ALA A 171 -9.44 -1.12 7.84
N GLN A 172 -9.21 0.05 7.23
CA GLN A 172 -9.95 1.28 7.54
C GLN A 172 -11.33 1.36 6.90
N ARG A 173 -11.58 0.64 5.79
CA ARG A 173 -12.91 0.58 5.14
C ARG A 173 -13.88 -0.34 5.87
N VAL A 174 -13.35 -1.33 6.56
CA VAL A 174 -14.11 -2.36 7.27
C VAL A 174 -14.22 -1.93 8.73
N ARG A 175 -14.96 -0.84 8.99
CA ARG A 175 -15.34 -0.43 10.34
C ARG A 175 -16.47 -1.31 10.87
#